data_AF-A0A9D6LAW7-F1
#
_entry.id   AF-A0A9D6LAW7-F1
#
_cell.length_a   1.000
_cell.length_b   1.000
_cell.length_c   1.000
_cell.angle_alpha   90.00
_cell.angle_beta   90.00
_cell.angle_gamma   90.00
#
_symmetry.space_group_name_H-M   'P 1'
#
loop_
_entity.id
_entity.type
_entity.pdbx_description
1 polymer ?
#
loop_
_entity_poly.entity_id
_entity_poly.type
_entity_poly.pdbx_seq_one_letter_code
_entity_poly.pdbx_strand_id
1 'polypeptide(L)' 'QQIRYVAESVIELHHRREALHGLRITYEAPMLRHFTARLEELSDTAAAAPAR' A
#
# COMPACT_ATOMS: atom_id res chain seq x y z
N GLN A 1 5.81 26.39 -4.31
CA GLN A 1 6.79 25.28 -4.26
C GLN A 1 6.19 23.97 -3.77
N GLN A 2 5.61 23.88 -2.56
CA GLN A 2 5.09 22.61 -2.01
C GLN A 2 4.00 21.94 -2.87
N ILE A 3 3.01 22.71 -3.33
CA ILE A 3 1.91 22.17 -4.16
C ILE A 3 2.41 21.60 -5.49
N ARG A 4 3.44 22.21 -6.09
CA ARG A 4 4.06 21.69 -7.33
C ARG A 4 4.73 20.34 -7.08
N TYR A 5 5.49 20.21 -6.01
CA TYR A 5 6.14 18.96 -5.64
C TYR A 5 5.15 17.82 -5.40
N VAL A 6 4.05 18.09 -4.69
CA VAL A 6 2.97 17.09 -4.49
C VAL A 6 2.36 16.68 -5.82
N ALA A 7 2.04 17.64 -6.70
CA ALA A 7 1.48 17.34 -8.01
C ALA A 7 2.41 16.49 -8.87
N GLU A 8 3.69 16.84 -8.95
CA GLU A 8 4.71 16.09 -9.70
C GLU A 8 4.88 14.66 -9.15
N SER A 9 4.90 14.51 -7.81
CA SER A 9 5.03 13.21 -7.16
C SER A 9 3.85 12.28 -7.47
N VAL A 10 2.62 12.80 -7.48
CA VAL A 10 1.42 12.01 -7.82
C VAL A 10 1.39 11.62 -9.30
N ILE A 11 1.81 12.52 -10.20
CA ILE A 11 1.91 12.23 -11.64
C ILE A 11 2.91 11.10 -11.88
N GLU A 12 4.08 11.17 -11.26
CA GLU A 12 5.11 10.14 -11.37
C GLU A 12 4.65 8.79 -10.83
N LEU A 13 3.95 8.78 -9.69
CA LEU A 13 3.34 7.57 -9.13
C LEU A 13 2.33 6.94 -10.11
N HIS A 14 1.51 7.77 -10.77
CA HIS A 14 0.52 7.29 -11.74
C HIS A 14 1.15 6.61 -12.96
N HIS A 15 2.29 7.12 -13.43
CA HIS A 15 3.03 6.49 -14.53
C HIS A 15 3.58 5.11 -14.16
N ARG A 16 3.88 4.86 -12.88
CA ARG A 16 4.43 3.58 -12.38
C ARG A 16 3.42 2.72 -11.63
N ARG A 17 2.12 3.00 -11.75
CA ARG A 17 1.05 2.36 -10.97
C ARG A 17 1.01 0.83 -11.09
N GLU A 18 1.50 0.27 -12.20
CA GLU A 18 1.53 -1.17 -12.45
C GLU A 18 2.57 -1.90 -11.58
N ALA A 19 3.55 -1.18 -11.05
CA ALA A 19 4.53 -1.72 -10.11
C ALA A 19 4.08 -1.61 -8.64
N LEU A 20 2.88 -1.06 -8.37
CA LEU A 20 2.37 -0.95 -7.01
C LEU A 20 1.65 -2.24 -6.61
N HIS A 21 2.11 -2.85 -5.53
CA HIS A 21 1.47 -4.04 -4.98
C HIS A 21 0.38 -3.70 -3.97
N GLY A 22 -0.55 -4.64 -3.80
CA GLY A 22 -1.51 -4.59 -2.70
C GLY A 22 -0.83 -4.74 -1.34
N LEU A 23 -1.53 -4.34 -0.27
CA LEU A 23 -1.06 -4.51 1.10
C LEU A 23 -1.96 -5.50 1.85
N ARG A 24 -1.36 -6.35 2.68
CA ARG A 24 -2.06 -7.21 3.63
C ARG A 24 -1.92 -6.65 5.03
N ILE A 25 -3.03 -6.57 5.76
CA ILE A 25 -3.03 -6.24 7.19
C ILE A 25 -2.48 -7.43 7.97
N THR A 26 -1.44 -7.22 8.78
CA THR A 26 -0.86 -8.23 9.68
C THR A 26 -1.34 -8.08 11.11
N TYR A 27 -1.84 -6.89 11.44
CA TYR A 27 -2.45 -6.56 12.73
C TYR A 27 -3.45 -5.41 12.53
N GLU A 28 -4.63 -5.52 13.14
CA GLU A 28 -5.60 -4.41 13.23
C GLU A 28 -6.09 -4.22 14.67
N ALA A 29 -6.27 -2.96 15.07
CA ALA A 29 -6.96 -2.63 16.32
C ALA A 29 -8.49 -2.71 16.14
N PRO A 30 -9.25 -3.03 17.20
CA PRO A 30 -10.72 -3.12 17.13
C PRO A 30 -11.42 -1.80 16.73
N MET A 31 -10.79 -0.67 17.01
CA MET A 31 -11.28 0.67 16.65
C MET A 31 -10.16 1.48 16.02
N LEU A 32 -10.52 2.33 15.06
CA LEU A 32 -9.61 3.28 14.42
C LEU A 32 -8.34 2.62 13.84
N ARG A 33 -8.51 1.42 13.27
CA ARG A 33 -7.41 0.61 12.74
C ARG A 33 -6.50 1.35 11.75
N HIS A 34 -6.99 2.35 11.02
CA HIS A 34 -6.18 3.14 10.09
C HIS A 34 -4.95 3.80 10.74
N PHE A 35 -4.99 4.06 12.05
CA PHE A 35 -3.90 4.69 12.77
C PHE A 35 -2.88 3.69 13.35
N THR A 36 -3.27 2.43 13.52
CA THR A 36 -2.48 1.44 14.27
C THR A 36 -2.28 0.11 13.54
N ALA A 37 -2.89 -0.05 12.36
CA ALA A 37 -2.73 -1.23 11.54
C ALA A 37 -1.27 -1.39 11.12
N ARG A 38 -0.81 -2.64 11.13
CA ARG A 38 0.49 -3.00 10.53
C ARG A 38 0.19 -3.66 9.20
N LEU A 39 0.94 -3.26 8.17
CA LEU A 39 0.73 -3.72 6.80
C LEU A 39 2.02 -4.32 6.26
N GLU A 40 1.87 -5.34 5.41
CA GLU A 40 2.96 -5.95 4.64
C GLU A 40 2.59 -5.93 3.16
N GLU A 41 3.60 -5.80 2.30
CA GLU A 41 3.43 -5.78 0.86
C GLU A 41 3.11 -7.19 0.33
N LEU A 42 2.09 -7.29 -0.51
CA LEU A 42 1.79 -8.50 -1.28
C LEU A 42 2.79 -8.60 -2.44
N SER A 43 4.01 -9.05 -2.16
CA SER A 43 4.93 -9.46 -3.21
C SER A 43 4.34 -10.68 -3.95
N ASP A 44 4.55 -10.78 -5.26
CA ASP A 44 3.98 -11.84 -6.13
C ASP A 44 4.20 -13.27 -5.61
N THR A 45 5.20 -13.50 -4.76
CA THR A 45 5.47 -14.80 -4.13
C THR A 45 4.42 -15.20 -3.07
N ALA A 46 3.73 -14.23 -2.43
CA ALA A 46 2.80 -14.50 -1.33
C ALA A 46 1.36 -14.81 -1.79
N ALA A 47 0.98 -14.47 -3.02
CA ALA A 47 -0.34 -14.75 -3.59
C ALA A 47 -0.62 -16.25 -3.81
N ALA A 48 0.41 -17.11 -3.75
CA ALA A 48 0.31 -18.55 -3.98
C ALA A 48 0.00 -19.38 -2.71
N ALA A 49 -0.12 -18.77 -1.53
CA ALA A 49 -0.48 -19.50 -0.32
C ALA A 49 -2.03 -19.61 -0.23
N PRO A 50 -2.61 -20.83 -0.36
CA PRO A 50 -4.06 -20.98 -0.26
C PRO A 50 -4.51 -20.64 1.17
N ALA A 51 -5.55 -19.80 1.26
CA ALA A 51 -6.29 -19.59 2.49
C ALA A 51 -6.77 -20.94 3.03
N ARG A 52 -6.27 -21.33 4.20
CA ARG A 52 -6.81 -22.43 5.00
C ARG A 52 -7.97 -21.93 5.85
#